data_AF-A0A3D0CWR6-F1
#
_entry.id   AF-A0A3D0CWR6-F1
#
_cell.length_a   1.000
_cell.length_b   1.000
_cell.length_c   1.000
_cell.angle_alpha   90.00
_cell.angle_beta   90.00
_cell.angle_gamma   90.00
#
_symmetry.space_group_name_H-M   'P 1'
#
loop_
_entity.id
_entity.type
_entity.pdbx_description
1 polymer ?
#
loop_
_entity_poly.entity_id
_entity_poly.type
_entity_poly.pdbx_seq_one_letter_code
_entity_poly.pdbx_strand_id
1 'polypeptide(L)' 'MAQKQQYECKVCGAEFPTREQLEEHKKKAHQQQPEQQKR' A
#
# COMPACT_ATOMS: atom_id res chain seq x y z
N MET A 1 12.55 -6.22 19.10
CA MET A 1 11.44 -6.77 18.28
C MET A 1 11.49 -6.06 16.93
N ALA A 2 11.89 -6.74 15.86
CA ALA A 2 12.04 -6.13 14.54
C ALA A 2 10.66 -5.89 13.93
N GLN A 3 10.25 -4.62 13.83
CA GLN A 3 9.00 -4.26 13.18
C GLN A 3 9.20 -4.47 11.68
N LYS A 4 8.66 -5.57 11.14
CA LYS A 4 8.53 -5.74 9.69
C LYS A 4 7.54 -4.67 9.23
N GLN A 5 8.05 -3.61 8.60
CA GLN A 5 7.21 -2.54 8.05
C GLN A 5 6.42 -3.12 6.86
N GLN A 6 5.24 -3.66 7.15
CA GLN A 6 4.25 -4.06 6.15
C GLN A 6 3.44 -2.83 5.76
N TYR A 7 3.11 -2.74 4.47
CA TYR A 7 2.34 -1.67 3.87
C TYR A 7 0.87 -2.10 3.84
N GLU A 8 0.05 -1.52 4.72
CA GLU A 8 -1.37 -1.83 4.80
C GLU A 8 -2.20 -0.92 3.86
N CYS A 9 -3.14 -1.54 3.16
CA CYS A 9 -4.12 -0.84 2.34
C CYS A 9 -5.22 -0.26 3.23
N LYS A 10 -5.25 1.07 3.40
CA LYS A 10 -6.30 1.74 4.18
C LYS A 10 -7.73 1.63 3.62
N VAL A 11 -7.88 1.10 2.40
CA VAL A 11 -9.19 0.93 1.76
C VAL A 11 -9.83 -0.40 2.17
N CYS A 12 -9.05 -1.46 2.27
CA CYS A 12 -9.54 -2.82 2.49
C CYS A 12 -8.85 -3.59 3.64
N GLY A 13 -7.81 -3.01 4.24
CA GLY A 13 -7.00 -3.63 5.31
C GLY A 13 -5.96 -4.64 4.82
N ALA A 14 -5.76 -4.79 3.50
CA ALA A 14 -4.81 -5.77 2.98
C ALA A 14 -3.35 -5.38 3.29
N GLU A 15 -2.59 -6.31 3.87
CA GLU A 15 -1.19 -6.11 4.23
C GLU A 15 -0.24 -6.60 3.12
N PHE A 16 0.70 -5.75 2.72
CA PHE A 16 1.69 -6.06 1.71
C PHE A 16 3.11 -5.96 2.27
N PRO A 17 4.05 -6.79 1.81
CA PRO A 17 5.43 -6.75 2.30
C PRO A 17 6.23 -5.56 1.73
N THR A 18 5.75 -4.92 0.66
CA THR A 18 6.42 -3.81 0.00
C THR A 18 5.43 -2.75 -0.49
N ARG A 19 5.92 -1.51 -0.62
CA ARG A 19 5.14 -0.39 -1.15
C ARG A 19 4.65 -0.67 -2.56
N GLU A 20 5.50 -1.24 -3.42
CA GLU A 20 5.20 -1.50 -4.83
C GLU A 20 3.99 -2.45 -4.99
N GLN A 21 3.92 -3.49 -4.16
CA GLN A 21 2.77 -4.39 -4.14
C GLN A 21 1.50 -3.73 -3.61
N LEU A 22 1.61 -2.88 -2.59
CA LEU A 22 0.46 -2.09 -2.11
C LEU A 22 -0.04 -1.13 -3.20
N GLU A 23 0.87 -0.48 -3.92
CA GLU A 23 0.56 0.47 -5.00
C GLU A 23 -0.10 -0.24 -6.18
N GLU A 24 0.43 -1.40 -6.59
CA GLU A 24 -0.19 -2.22 -7.63
C GLU A 24 -1.58 -2.70 -7.20
N HIS A 25 -1.70 -3.19 -5.96
CA HIS A 25 -2.98 -3.59 -5.39
C HIS A 25 -3.97 -2.42 -5.40
N LYS A 26 -3.58 -1.24 -4.94
CA LYS A 26 -4.43 -0.04 -4.97
C LYS A 26 -4.83 0.36 -6.38
N LYS A 27 -3.94 0.23 -7.36
CA LYS A 27 -4.24 0.51 -8.77
C LYS A 27 -5.22 -0.51 -9.37
N LYS A 28 -5.02 -1.82 -9.12
CA LYS A 28 -5.85 -2.88 -9.72
C LYS A 28 -7.18 -3.08 -8.98
N ALA A 29 -7.13 -3.16 -7.65
CA ALA A 29 -8.30 -3.44 -6.80
C ALA A 29 -9.09 -2.19 -6.43
N HIS A 30 -8.42 -1.05 -6.30
CA HIS A 30 -9.05 0.19 -5.84
C HIS A 30 -8.98 1.34 -6.85
N GLN A 31 -8.40 1.16 -8.03
CA GLN A 31 -8.17 2.22 -9.05
C GLN A 31 -7.73 3.57 -8.48
N GLN A 32 -7.16 3.61 -7.28
CA GLN A 32 -6.74 4.83 -6.62
C GLN A 32 -5.32 5.12 -7.09
N GLN A 33 -5.21 6.13 -7.95
CA GLN A 33 -3.91 6.65 -8.34
C GLN A 33 -3.14 7.05 -7.08
N PRO A 34 -1.89 6.59 -6.90
CA PRO A 34 -1.08 7.02 -5.79
C PRO A 34 -0.54 8.41 -6.09
N GLU A 35 -1.42 9.40 -6.02
CA GLU A 35 -0.98 10.73 -5.73
C GLU A 35 -0.77 10.79 -4.22
N GLN A 36 0.44 10.45 -3.76
CA GLN A 36 1.15 11.16 -2.67
C GLN A 36 2.27 10.31 -2.03
N GLN A 37 3.48 10.85 -2.09
CA GLN A 37 4.15 11.32 -0.87
C GLN A 37 5.22 12.36 -1.28
N LYS A 38 4.79 13.54 -1.73
CA LYS A 38 5.63 14.74 -1.80
C LYS A 38 5.20 15.65 -0.66
N ARG A 39 6.02 15.75 0.38
CA ARG A 39 6.04 16.82 1.36
C ARG A 39 7.39 17.51 1.25
#